data_AF-A0A956BQR7-F1
#
_entry.id   AF-A0A956BQR7-F1
#
_cell.length_a   1.000
_cell.length_b   1.000
_cell.length_c   1.000
_cell.angle_alpha   90.00
_cell.angle_beta   90.00
_cell.angle_gamma   90.00
#
_symmetry.space_group_name_H-M   'P 1'
#
loop_
_entity.id
_entity.type
_entity.pdbx_description
1 polymer ?
#
loop_
_entity_poly.entity_id
_entity_poly.type
_entity_poly.pdbx_seq_one_letter_code
_entity_poly.pdbx_strand_id
1 'polypeptide(L)'
;MEDLLAARSQMALSLGFHMIFATLGMGLPLFMVLAEALWLRTGDAVWLQLAKAWSKGAAILFAVGAVSGTVLSFELGLLWPRFMELAGPVIGLPFSLEGFAFFFEAIFLGVYLYGWENVSRRAHLLAGVGVLVSGMLSGMFVVTVNAWMNTPAGFD
;
A
#
# COMPACT_ATOMS: atom_id res chain seq x y z
N MET A 1 -29.80 -15.35 -6.73
CA MET A 1 -28.72 -16.26 -6.24
C MET A 1 -27.51 -16.21 -7.16
N GLU A 2 -27.72 -16.15 -8.48
CA GLU A 2 -26.64 -15.91 -9.47
C GLU A 2 -25.90 -14.58 -9.24
N ASP A 3 -26.61 -13.47 -9.03
CA ASP A 3 -25.98 -12.16 -8.80
C ASP A 3 -25.06 -12.13 -7.57
N LEU A 4 -25.42 -12.84 -6.50
CA LEU A 4 -24.59 -12.94 -5.29
C LEU A 4 -23.30 -13.73 -5.56
N LEU A 5 -23.38 -14.82 -6.32
CA LEU A 5 -22.20 -15.61 -6.68
C LEU A 5 -21.30 -14.83 -7.64
N ALA A 6 -21.88 -14.07 -8.58
CA ALA A 6 -21.14 -13.18 -9.47
C ALA A 6 -20.41 -12.08 -8.68
N ALA A 7 -21.10 -11.39 -7.77
CA ALA A 7 -20.50 -10.37 -6.91
C ALA A 7 -19.35 -10.92 -6.04
N ARG A 8 -19.54 -12.11 -5.45
CA ARG A 8 -18.48 -12.79 -4.67
C ARG A 8 -17.28 -13.17 -5.54
N SER A 9 -17.52 -13.70 -6.73
CA SER A 9 -16.45 -14.15 -7.63
C SER A 9 -15.65 -12.99 -8.19
N GLN A 10 -16.33 -11.90 -8.55
CA GLN A 10 -15.71 -10.66 -9.01
C GLN A 10 -14.82 -10.06 -7.91
N MET A 11 -15.35 -9.86 -6.70
CA MET A 11 -14.58 -9.35 -5.57
C MET A 11 -13.40 -10.28 -5.23
N ALA A 12 -13.59 -11.60 -5.26
CA ALA A 12 -12.51 -12.56 -5.00
C ALA A 12 -11.36 -12.46 -6.02
N LEU A 13 -11.68 -12.29 -7.31
CA LEU A 13 -10.69 -12.11 -8.36
C LEU A 13 -9.92 -10.79 -8.19
N SER A 14 -10.65 -9.68 -8.05
CA SER A 14 -10.06 -8.35 -7.89
C SER A 14 -9.19 -8.26 -6.64
N LEU A 15 -9.67 -8.80 -5.52
CA LEU A 15 -8.94 -8.82 -4.26
C LEU A 15 -7.72 -9.75 -4.35
N GLY A 16 -7.88 -10.95 -4.89
CA GLY A 16 -6.77 -11.89 -5.09
C GLY A 16 -5.66 -11.30 -5.95
N PHE A 17 -6.00 -10.60 -7.03
CA PHE A 17 -5.05 -9.87 -7.85
C PHE A 17 -4.36 -8.76 -7.04
N HIS A 18 -5.13 -7.89 -6.39
CA HIS A 18 -4.61 -6.76 -5.63
C HIS A 18 -3.63 -7.21 -4.52
N MET A 19 -3.94 -8.29 -3.79
CA MET A 19 -3.11 -8.77 -2.69
C MET A 19 -1.70 -9.17 -3.10
N ILE A 20 -1.50 -9.65 -4.33
CA ILE A 20 -0.15 -9.97 -4.85
C ILE A 20 0.70 -8.69 -4.91
N PHE A 21 0.14 -7.62 -5.48
CA PHE A 21 0.86 -6.36 -5.64
C PHE A 21 0.98 -5.59 -4.33
N ALA A 22 -0.06 -5.61 -3.49
CA ALA A 22 -0.06 -4.93 -2.19
C ALA A 22 1.00 -5.51 -1.25
N THR A 23 1.09 -6.84 -1.13
CA THR A 23 2.07 -7.49 -0.24
C THR A 23 3.51 -7.27 -0.71
N LEU A 24 3.76 -7.35 -2.01
CA LEU A 24 5.07 -7.05 -2.58
C LEU A 24 5.41 -5.55 -2.47
N GLY A 25 4.45 -4.67 -2.71
CA GLY A 25 4.59 -3.22 -2.59
C GLY A 25 4.90 -2.77 -1.16
N MET A 26 4.35 -3.45 -0.16
CA MET A 26 4.67 -3.23 1.25
C MET A 26 6.03 -3.80 1.68
N GLY A 27 6.43 -4.96 1.13
CA GLY A 27 7.66 -5.63 1.53
C GLY A 27 8.94 -5.07 0.88
N LEU A 28 8.87 -4.69 -0.40
CA LEU A 28 10.03 -4.23 -1.17
C LEU A 28 10.71 -2.95 -0.62
N PRO A 29 9.98 -1.96 -0.06
CA PRO A 29 10.57 -0.79 0.58
C PRO A 29 11.55 -1.12 1.72
N LEU A 30 11.33 -2.20 2.46
CA LEU A 30 12.29 -2.64 3.50
C LEU A 30 13.65 -2.95 2.89
N PHE A 31 13.63 -3.71 1.79
CA PHE A 31 14.83 -4.08 1.05
C PHE A 31 15.53 -2.85 0.45
N MET A 32 14.77 -1.90 -0.11
CA MET A 32 15.30 -0.62 -0.60
C MET A 32 16.06 0.16 0.50
N VAL A 33 15.41 0.34 1.66
CA VAL A 33 15.99 1.06 2.81
C VAL A 33 17.23 0.37 3.33
N LEU A 34 17.22 -0.97 3.45
CA LEU A 34 18.38 -1.73 3.91
C LEU A 34 19.55 -1.60 2.93
N ALA A 35 19.29 -1.69 1.62
CA ALA A 35 20.33 -1.52 0.61
C ALA A 35 20.93 -0.11 0.65
N GLU A 36 20.11 0.94 0.73
CA GLU A 36 20.63 2.31 0.84
C GLU A 36 21.42 2.52 2.16
N ALA A 37 20.90 2.03 3.28
CA ALA A 37 21.58 2.14 4.57
C ALA A 37 22.95 1.42 4.56
N LEU A 38 23.04 0.26 3.92
CA LEU A 38 24.30 -0.46 3.73
C LEU A 38 25.26 0.32 2.84
N TRP A 39 24.79 0.86 1.71
CA TRP A 39 25.61 1.73 0.85
C TRP A 39 26.16 2.94 1.62
N LEU A 40 25.35 3.61 2.43
CA LEU A 40 25.79 4.76 3.22
C LEU A 40 26.83 4.40 4.29
N ARG A 41 26.81 3.16 4.80
CA ARG A 41 27.78 2.66 5.78
C ARG A 41 29.06 2.14 5.16
N THR A 42 28.97 1.42 4.04
CA THR A 42 30.11 0.70 3.44
C THR A 42 30.76 1.42 2.27
N GLY A 43 30.02 2.31 1.59
CA GLY A 43 30.43 2.93 0.34
C GLY A 43 30.42 1.99 -0.88
N ASP A 44 30.01 0.74 -0.72
CA ASP A 44 30.03 -0.25 -1.80
C ASP A 44 28.91 0.01 -2.82
N ALA A 45 29.33 0.19 -4.08
CA ALA A 45 28.47 0.53 -5.21
C ALA A 45 27.43 -0.56 -5.55
N VAL A 46 27.63 -1.80 -5.12
CA VAL A 46 26.65 -2.89 -5.32
C VAL A 46 25.35 -2.58 -4.58
N TRP A 47 25.44 -2.12 -3.33
CA TRP A 47 24.26 -1.75 -2.54
C TRP A 47 23.49 -0.57 -3.14
N LEU A 48 24.20 0.41 -3.70
CA LEU A 48 23.58 1.54 -4.41
C LEU A 48 22.82 1.07 -5.66
N GLN A 49 23.43 0.17 -6.45
CA GLN A 49 22.77 -0.40 -7.63
C GLN A 49 21.52 -1.19 -7.23
N LEU A 50 21.59 -1.94 -6.13
CA LEU A 50 20.48 -2.72 -5.61
C LEU A 50 19.32 -1.81 -5.17
N ALA A 51 19.61 -0.74 -4.40
CA ALA A 51 18.63 0.24 -3.97
C ALA A 51 17.91 0.90 -5.16
N LYS A 52 18.65 1.27 -6.22
CA LYS A 52 18.11 1.86 -7.45
C LYS A 52 17.33 0.87 -8.32
N ALA A 53 17.73 -0.40 -8.35
CA ALA A 53 17.03 -1.44 -9.11
C ALA A 53 15.69 -1.77 -8.46
N TRP A 54 15.70 -1.97 -7.13
CA TRP A 54 14.48 -2.25 -6.38
C TRP A 54 13.51 -1.08 -6.37
N SER A 55 13.98 0.17 -6.35
CA SER A 55 13.06 1.33 -6.41
C SER A 55 12.25 1.37 -7.71
N LYS A 56 12.85 1.00 -8.85
CA LYS A 56 12.13 0.89 -10.13
C LYS A 56 11.05 -0.20 -10.06
N GLY A 57 11.38 -1.36 -9.49
CA GLY A 57 10.41 -2.43 -9.26
C GLY A 57 9.28 -2.00 -8.33
N ALA A 58 9.60 -1.32 -7.23
CA ALA A 58 8.63 -0.77 -6.29
C ALA A 58 7.68 0.21 -6.95
N ALA A 59 8.18 1.09 -7.84
CA ALA A 59 7.33 2.02 -8.59
C ALA A 59 6.29 1.29 -9.46
N ILE A 60 6.68 0.21 -10.13
CA ILE A 60 5.76 -0.59 -10.95
C ILE A 60 4.72 -1.28 -10.07
N LEU A 61 5.16 -1.94 -8.99
CA LEU A 61 4.27 -2.62 -8.05
C LEU A 61 3.28 -1.64 -7.41
N PHE A 62 3.77 -0.47 -7.00
CA PHE A 62 2.97 0.61 -6.43
C PHE A 62 1.89 1.07 -7.41
N ALA A 63 2.24 1.32 -8.68
CA ALA A 63 1.29 1.77 -9.69
C ALA A 63 0.18 0.73 -9.94
N VAL A 64 0.53 -0.54 -10.08
CA VAL A 64 -0.45 -1.63 -10.27
C VAL A 64 -1.30 -1.83 -9.01
N GLY A 65 -0.69 -1.76 -7.83
CA GLY A 65 -1.37 -1.80 -6.54
C GLY A 65 -2.39 -0.68 -6.41
N ALA A 66 -2.03 0.56 -6.74
CA ALA A 66 -2.90 1.73 -6.69
C ALA A 66 -4.16 1.57 -7.54
N VAL A 67 -3.98 1.15 -8.80
CA VAL A 67 -5.11 0.97 -9.73
C VAL A 67 -6.02 -0.17 -9.26
N SER A 68 -5.45 -1.30 -8.85
CA SER A 68 -6.26 -2.43 -8.36
C SER A 68 -6.97 -2.13 -7.03
N GLY A 69 -6.35 -1.36 -6.13
CA GLY A 69 -6.99 -0.90 -4.90
C GLY A 69 -8.15 0.07 -5.18
N THR A 70 -7.98 0.93 -6.19
CA THR A 70 -9.07 1.81 -6.66
C THR A 70 -10.26 0.97 -7.13
N VAL A 71 -10.04 -0.09 -7.92
CA VAL A 71 -11.12 -1.01 -8.33
C VAL A 71 -11.87 -1.57 -7.13
N LEU A 72 -11.14 -2.06 -6.11
CA LEU A 72 -11.76 -2.59 -4.88
C LEU A 72 -12.61 -1.56 -4.12
N SER A 73 -12.14 -0.31 -4.04
CA SER A 73 -12.88 0.76 -3.36
C SER A 73 -14.26 1.01 -4.01
N PHE A 74 -14.34 0.93 -5.35
CA PHE A 74 -15.60 1.02 -6.08
C PHE A 74 -16.42 -0.27 -5.97
N GLU A 75 -15.78 -1.44 -6.07
CA GLU A 75 -16.47 -2.73 -5.93
C GLU A 75 -17.16 -2.87 -4.58
N LEU A 76 -16.59 -2.33 -3.50
CA LEU A 76 -17.22 -2.37 -2.18
C LEU A 76 -18.57 -1.61 -2.16
N GLY A 77 -18.64 -0.45 -2.81
CA GLY A 77 -19.89 0.32 -2.92
C GLY A 77 -20.88 -0.25 -3.93
N LEU A 78 -20.39 -0.73 -5.08
CA LEU A 78 -21.23 -1.20 -6.18
C LEU A 78 -21.77 -2.61 -5.96
N LEU A 79 -20.94 -3.52 -5.46
CA LEU A 79 -21.30 -4.93 -5.26
C LEU A 79 -21.96 -5.18 -3.90
N TRP A 80 -21.66 -4.35 -2.90
CA TRP A 80 -22.12 -4.52 -1.52
C TRP A 80 -22.81 -3.27 -0.93
N PRO A 81 -23.81 -2.68 -1.61
CA PRO A 81 -24.39 -1.39 -1.22
C PRO A 81 -25.03 -1.43 0.17
N ARG A 82 -25.78 -2.50 0.49
CA ARG A 82 -26.41 -2.65 1.82
C ARG A 82 -25.39 -2.89 2.94
N PHE A 83 -24.26 -3.54 2.62
CA PHE A 83 -23.17 -3.66 3.57
C PHE A 83 -22.57 -2.28 3.85
N MET A 84 -22.32 -1.49 2.81
CA MET A 84 -21.76 -0.14 2.96
C MET A 84 -22.70 0.85 3.64
N GLU A 85 -24.01 0.70 3.47
CA GLU A 85 -25.01 1.48 4.21
C GLU A 85 -24.89 1.27 5.73
N LEU A 86 -24.63 0.03 6.17
CA LEU A 86 -24.58 -0.34 7.58
C LEU A 86 -23.18 -0.19 8.19
N ALA A 87 -22.16 -0.71 7.49
CA ALA A 87 -20.78 -0.78 7.97
C ALA A 87 -19.97 0.48 7.63
N GLY A 88 -20.35 1.20 6.58
CA GLY A 88 -19.64 2.39 6.08
C GLY A 88 -19.32 3.43 7.15
N PRO A 89 -20.25 3.79 8.06
CA PRO A 89 -19.98 4.71 9.16
C PRO A 89 -18.83 4.27 10.09
N VAL A 90 -18.59 2.95 10.22
CA VAL A 90 -17.55 2.40 11.09
C VAL A 90 -16.24 2.20 10.34
N ILE A 91 -16.29 1.57 9.16
CA ILE A 91 -15.09 1.20 8.39
C ILE A 91 -14.54 2.33 7.52
N GLY A 92 -15.34 3.39 7.29
CA GLY A 92 -14.97 4.50 6.43
C GLY A 92 -13.76 5.30 6.94
N LEU A 93 -13.59 5.44 8.26
CA LEU A 93 -12.43 6.12 8.83
C LEU A 93 -11.14 5.34 8.59
N PRO A 94 -11.03 4.04 8.94
CA PRO A 94 -9.87 3.23 8.57
C PRO A 94 -9.52 3.26 7.08
N PHE A 95 -10.50 3.14 6.17
CA PHE A 95 -10.26 3.27 4.73
C PHE A 95 -9.75 4.66 4.33
N SER A 96 -10.24 5.72 4.96
CA SER A 96 -9.74 7.07 4.70
C SER A 96 -8.29 7.24 5.18
N LEU A 97 -7.93 6.61 6.31
CA LEU A 97 -6.56 6.61 6.83
C LEU A 97 -5.61 5.76 5.98
N GLU A 98 -6.08 4.65 5.41
CA GLU A 98 -5.36 3.91 4.37
C GLU A 98 -5.04 4.83 3.19
N GLY A 99 -6.05 5.53 2.64
CA GLY A 99 -5.84 6.46 1.52
C GLY A 99 -4.85 7.58 1.85
N PHE A 100 -4.87 8.09 3.08
CA PHE A 100 -3.89 9.04 3.58
C PHE A 100 -2.46 8.45 3.63
N ALA A 101 -2.31 7.26 4.21
CA ALA A 101 -1.03 6.57 4.27
C ALA A 101 -0.48 6.27 2.87
N PHE A 102 -1.33 5.79 1.96
CA PHE A 102 -0.99 5.57 0.56
C PHE A 102 -0.52 6.85 -0.15
N PHE A 103 -1.15 7.99 0.13
CA PHE A 103 -0.71 9.27 -0.43
C PHE A 103 0.67 9.70 0.10
N PHE A 104 0.94 9.49 1.39
CA PHE A 104 2.28 9.72 1.96
C PHE A 104 3.32 8.81 1.33
N GLU A 105 2.98 7.53 1.12
CA GLU A 105 3.83 6.58 0.40
C GLU A 105 4.16 7.09 -1.01
N ALA A 106 3.17 7.59 -1.75
CA ALA A 106 3.36 8.16 -3.09
C ALA A 106 4.35 9.34 -3.10
N ILE A 107 4.19 10.28 -2.14
CA ILE A 107 5.07 11.44 -2.01
C ILE A 107 6.50 11.00 -1.74
N PHE A 108 6.70 10.16 -0.71
CA PHE A 108 8.03 9.70 -0.34
C PHE A 108 8.68 8.84 -1.40
N LEU A 109 7.90 8.02 -2.11
CA LEU A 109 8.39 7.20 -3.22
C LEU A 109 8.84 8.09 -4.38
N GLY A 110 8.09 9.15 -4.68
CA GLY A 110 8.51 10.17 -5.66
C GLY A 110 9.85 10.81 -5.28
N VAL A 111 10.00 11.21 -4.00
CA VAL A 111 11.28 11.75 -3.49
C VAL A 111 12.40 10.70 -3.60
N TYR A 112 12.15 9.43 -3.26
CA TYR A 112 13.15 8.37 -3.34
C TYR A 112 13.56 8.03 -4.78
N LEU A 113 12.64 8.12 -5.74
CA LEU A 113 12.92 7.84 -7.14
C LEU A 113 13.75 8.94 -7.80
N TYR A 114 13.41 10.20 -7.52
CA TYR A 114 13.96 11.35 -8.23
C TYR A 114 14.95 12.19 -7.39
N GLY A 115 15.10 11.87 -6.11
CA GLY A 115 15.87 12.64 -5.14
C GLY A 115 17.36 12.32 -5.07
N TRP A 116 17.85 11.29 -5.76
CA TRP A 116 19.24 10.79 -5.62
C TRP A 116 20.33 11.88 -5.69
N GLU A 117 20.14 12.88 -6.54
CA GLU A 117 21.07 14.01 -6.70
C GLU A 117 20.49 15.35 -6.19
N ASN A 118 19.22 15.36 -5.79
CA ASN A 118 18.46 16.58 -5.48
C ASN A 118 18.22 16.77 -3.97
N VAL A 119 18.41 15.73 -3.15
CA VAL A 119 18.27 15.82 -1.69
C VAL A 119 19.51 15.31 -0.98
N SER A 120 19.69 15.69 0.29
CA SER A 120 20.79 15.16 1.10
C SER A 120 20.65 13.64 1.27
N ARG A 121 21.79 12.93 1.39
CA ARG A 121 21.81 11.47 1.60
C ARG A 121 20.96 11.00 2.79
N ARG A 122 20.90 11.80 3.86
CA ARG A 122 20.05 11.50 5.02
C ARG A 122 18.57 11.69 4.71
N ALA A 123 18.22 12.77 4.01
CA ALA A 123 16.84 13.01 3.59
C ALA A 123 16.36 11.94 2.59
N HIS A 124 17.24 11.45 1.71
CA HIS A 124 16.95 10.36 0.78
C HIS A 124 16.60 9.07 1.52
N LEU A 125 17.46 8.64 2.45
CA LEU A 125 17.19 7.47 3.27
C LEU A 125 15.91 7.63 4.10
N LEU A 126 15.67 8.82 4.66
CA LEU A 126 14.43 9.11 5.39
C LEU A 126 13.19 9.04 4.50
N ALA A 127 13.28 9.44 3.23
CA ALA A 127 12.20 9.23 2.28
C ALA A 127 11.93 7.73 2.07
N GLY A 128 12.96 6.91 1.94
CA GLY A 128 12.80 5.45 1.84
C GLY A 128 12.13 4.85 3.08
N VAL A 129 12.51 5.30 4.27
CA VAL A 129 11.83 4.92 5.53
C VAL A 129 10.38 5.40 5.54
N GLY A 130 10.11 6.59 5.01
CA GLY A 130 8.76 7.13 4.83
C GLY A 130 7.89 6.22 3.95
N VAL A 131 8.42 5.71 2.83
CA VAL A 131 7.73 4.72 1.99
C VAL A 131 7.39 3.47 2.80
N LEU A 132 8.38 2.89 3.49
CA LEU A 132 8.20 1.68 4.30
C LEU A 132 7.12 1.85 5.38
N VAL A 133 7.20 2.91 6.18
CA VAL A 133 6.27 3.17 7.28
C VAL A 133 4.86 3.42 6.74
N SER A 134 4.74 4.18 5.66
CA SER A 134 3.44 4.49 5.04
C SER A 134 2.75 3.23 4.51
N GLY A 135 3.50 2.35 3.83
CA GLY A 135 2.96 1.06 3.36
C GLY A 135 2.52 0.15 4.51
N MET A 136 3.29 0.09 5.60
CA MET A 136 2.91 -0.68 6.80
C MET A 136 1.64 -0.12 7.47
N LEU A 137 1.50 1.21 7.56
CA LEU A 137 0.31 1.86 8.09
C LEU A 137 -0.91 1.59 7.21
N SER A 138 -0.76 1.68 5.89
CA SER A 138 -1.81 1.32 4.92
C SER A 138 -2.31 -0.10 5.17
N GLY A 139 -1.40 -1.08 5.22
CA GLY A 139 -1.75 -2.48 5.52
C GLY A 139 -2.43 -2.65 6.89
N MET A 140 -1.97 -1.94 7.92
CA MET A 140 -2.58 -1.96 9.25
C MET A 140 -4.05 -1.48 9.21
N PHE A 141 -4.34 -0.39 8.51
CA PHE A 141 -5.70 0.15 8.42
C PHE A 141 -6.64 -0.80 7.66
N VAL A 142 -6.20 -1.39 6.55
CA VAL A 142 -7.00 -2.38 5.80
C VAL A 142 -7.26 -3.63 6.62
N VAL A 143 -6.23 -4.14 7.31
CA VAL A 143 -6.39 -5.30 8.18
C VAL A 143 -7.32 -4.98 9.35
N THR A 144 -7.32 -3.74 9.86
CA THR A 144 -8.28 -3.30 10.89
C THR A 144 -9.72 -3.37 10.40
N VAL A 145 -9.99 -2.96 9.16
CA VAL A 145 -11.32 -3.14 8.54
C VAL A 145 -11.71 -4.61 8.49
N ASN A 146 -10.83 -5.47 7.98
CA ASN A 146 -11.11 -6.90 7.89
C ASN A 146 -11.30 -7.55 9.27
N ALA A 147 -10.51 -7.14 10.27
CA ALA A 147 -10.65 -7.60 11.65
C ALA A 147 -12.03 -7.23 12.23
N TRP A 148 -12.47 -5.98 12.03
CA TRP A 148 -13.80 -5.53 12.43
C TRP A 148 -14.91 -6.33 11.73
N MET A 149 -14.76 -6.63 10.43
CA MET A 149 -15.73 -7.47 9.70
C MET A 149 -15.89 -8.87 10.31
N ASN A 150 -14.85 -9.40 10.96
CA ASN A 150 -14.89 -10.69 11.64
C ASN A 150 -15.42 -10.62 13.08
N THR A 151 -15.22 -9.49 13.76
CA THR A 151 -15.72 -9.27 15.14
C THR A 151 -16.35 -7.88 15.25
N PRO A 152 -17.58 -7.68 14.73
CA PRO A 152 -18.19 -6.36 14.66
C PRO A 152 -18.52 -5.82 16.06
N ALA A 153 -18.11 -4.59 16.33
CA ALA A 153 -18.41 -3.85 17.55
C ALA A 153 -18.35 -2.33 17.32
N GLY A 154 -18.82 -1.52 18.28
CA GLY A 154 -18.68 -0.07 18.25
C GLY A 154 -19.68 0.66 17.33
N PHE A 155 -20.89 0.12 17.18
CA PHE A 155 -22.02 0.74 16.48
C PHE A 155 -23.33 0.38 17.20
N ASP A 156 -24.36 1.21 17.04
CA ASP A 156 -25.73 1.02 17.56
C ASP A 156 -26.76 1.13 16.41
#